data_AF-A0A1S3DII6-F1
#
_entry.id   AF-A0A1S3DII6-F1
#
_cell.length_a   1.000
_cell.length_b   1.000
_cell.length_c   1.000
_cell.angle_alpha   90.00
_cell.angle_beta   90.00
_cell.angle_gamma   90.00
#
_symmetry.space_group_name_H-M   'P 1'
#
loop_
_entity.id
_entity.type
_entity.pdbx_description
1 polymer ?
#
loop_
_entity_poly.entity_id
_entity_poly.type
_entity_poly.pdbx_seq_one_letter_code
_entity_poly.pdbx_strand_id
1 'polypeptide(L)'
;MLAKFIQVVFFGELRSIEIQHLKDKFYTFVFYKFIFIFGIINVQFIDEVLFWLIWFTVIGFLQLVSQLCKDRFEYLSQSPVFLKWNHIYLISLLGSVSGISCSIFVTCLGAGVTSNGYSAFTFMIAECVLLVLKLCHTIVRYCFYLHDTWYGLASPTASQTESLWKRRGPLAYYMEFSFDLAALFIELAHYAHMLVWVWANMFLSVASFMICMQLKVLYQEIMGKLEKHSKYRRVLEFMEKNYPTATAQDLAENSDKCPICWEVMDSARKLPCSHLFHS
;
A
#
# COMPACT_ATOMS: atom_id res chain seq x y z
N MET A 1 3.32 21.30 -17.04
CA MET A 1 2.10 22.09 -16.79
C MET A 1 1.02 21.28 -16.08
N LEU A 2 0.59 20.12 -16.60
CA LEU A 2 -0.45 19.27 -15.98
C LEU A 2 -0.16 18.88 -14.52
N ALA A 3 1.08 18.45 -14.21
CA ALA A 3 1.49 18.10 -12.85
C ALA A 3 1.39 19.29 -11.88
N LYS A 4 1.79 20.49 -12.31
CA LYS A 4 1.67 21.72 -11.50
C LYS A 4 0.22 22.15 -11.35
N PHE A 5 -0.61 21.95 -12.37
CA PHE A 5 -2.05 22.22 -12.29
C PHE A 5 -2.73 21.31 -11.28
N ILE A 6 -2.48 20.00 -11.33
CA ILE A 6 -3.01 19.03 -10.37
C ILE A 6 -2.49 19.31 -8.96
N GLN A 7 -1.21 19.66 -8.83
CA GLN A 7 -0.62 20.12 -7.57
C GLN A 7 -1.36 21.34 -6.99
N VAL A 8 -1.56 22.39 -7.78
CA VAL A 8 -2.20 23.63 -7.30
C VAL A 8 -3.68 23.41 -6.98
N VAL A 9 -4.39 22.65 -7.81
CA VAL A 9 -5.85 22.43 -7.66
C VAL A 9 -6.17 21.47 -6.50
N PHE A 10 -5.41 20.39 -6.34
CA PHE A 10 -5.75 19.32 -5.37
C PHE A 10 -4.90 19.33 -4.10
N PHE A 11 -3.67 19.84 -4.16
CA PHE A 11 -2.71 19.69 -3.06
C PHE A 11 -2.24 20.99 -2.42
N GLY A 12 -2.48 22.15 -3.06
CA GLY A 12 -2.01 23.44 -2.57
C GLY A 12 -0.48 23.46 -2.38
N GLU A 13 -0.02 23.93 -1.22
CA GLU A 13 1.40 23.87 -0.84
C GLU A 13 1.81 22.45 -0.41
N LEU A 14 2.73 21.84 -1.15
CA LEU A 14 3.32 20.56 -0.75
C LEU A 14 4.27 20.75 0.43
N ARG A 15 4.22 19.81 1.36
CA ARG A 15 5.12 19.78 2.50
C ARG A 15 6.52 19.36 2.05
N SER A 16 7.54 19.81 2.78
CA SER A 16 8.94 19.39 2.59
C SER A 16 9.11 17.87 2.55
N ILE A 17 8.41 17.12 3.41
CA ILE A 17 8.45 15.65 3.47
C ILE A 17 7.90 15.03 2.17
N GLU A 18 6.76 15.51 1.68
CA GLU A 18 6.13 15.01 0.46
C GLU A 18 6.99 15.31 -0.77
N ILE A 19 7.59 16.50 -0.83
CA ILE A 19 8.51 16.88 -1.90
C ILE A 19 9.73 15.95 -1.90
N GLN A 20 10.27 15.64 -0.73
CA GLN A 20 11.43 14.76 -0.62
C GLN A 20 11.09 13.35 -1.09
N HIS A 21 9.99 12.76 -0.60
CA HIS A 21 9.53 11.45 -1.05
C HIS A 21 9.26 11.39 -2.56
N LEU A 22 8.61 12.43 -3.11
CA LEU A 22 8.36 12.52 -4.55
C LEU A 22 9.66 12.60 -5.36
N LYS A 23 10.63 13.39 -4.91
CA LYS A 23 11.94 13.49 -5.58
C LYS A 23 12.66 12.16 -5.55
N ASP A 24 12.76 11.53 -4.38
CA ASP A 24 13.47 10.27 -4.22
C ASP A 24 12.84 9.17 -5.09
N LYS A 25 11.50 9.09 -5.10
CA LYS A 25 10.76 8.17 -5.98
C LYS A 25 10.93 8.51 -7.46
N PHE A 26 10.93 9.78 -7.85
CA PHE A 26 11.11 10.19 -9.23
C PHE A 26 12.51 9.84 -9.75
N TYR A 27 13.57 10.19 -9.02
CA TYR A 27 14.94 9.87 -9.43
C TYR A 27 15.14 8.37 -9.52
N THR A 28 14.65 7.63 -8.53
CA THR A 28 14.67 6.17 -8.51
C THR A 28 13.92 5.59 -9.71
N PHE A 29 12.72 6.11 -10.01
CA PHE A 29 11.93 5.67 -11.16
C PHE A 29 12.65 5.92 -12.49
N VAL A 30 13.12 7.14 -12.73
CA VAL A 30 13.83 7.53 -13.96
C VAL A 30 15.08 6.68 -14.14
N PHE A 31 15.86 6.48 -13.08
CA PHE A 31 17.06 5.66 -13.10
C PHE A 31 16.75 4.20 -13.50
N TYR A 32 15.71 3.58 -12.91
CA TYR A 32 15.34 2.23 -13.28
C TYR A 32 14.78 2.12 -14.70
N LYS A 33 13.98 3.09 -15.17
CA LYS A 33 13.46 3.06 -16.55
C LYS A 33 14.55 3.26 -17.58
N PHE A 34 15.55 4.08 -17.27
CA PHE A 34 16.74 4.20 -18.09
C PHE A 34 17.47 2.85 -18.22
N ILE A 35 17.75 2.18 -17.09
CA ILE A 35 18.39 0.84 -17.10
C ILE A 35 17.52 -0.17 -17.85
N PHE A 36 16.20 -0.10 -17.70
CA PHE A 36 15.27 -1.00 -18.38
C PHE A 36 15.32 -0.86 -19.91
N ILE A 37 15.29 0.36 -20.45
CA ILE A 37 15.34 0.60 -21.90
C ILE A 37 16.67 0.12 -22.49
N PHE A 38 17.79 0.54 -21.92
CA PHE A 38 19.12 0.26 -22.48
C PHE A 38 19.66 -1.13 -22.14
N GLY A 39 19.35 -1.62 -20.94
CA GLY A 39 19.92 -2.86 -20.41
C GLY A 39 19.06 -4.10 -20.65
N ILE A 40 17.73 -3.97 -20.58
CA ILE A 40 16.81 -5.10 -20.79
C ILE A 40 16.39 -5.10 -22.24
N ILE A 41 15.64 -4.10 -22.70
CA ILE A 41 15.04 -4.15 -24.05
C ILE A 41 16.08 -4.07 -25.15
N ASN A 42 17.20 -3.35 -24.92
CA ASN A 42 18.26 -3.14 -25.92
C ASN A 42 17.67 -2.62 -27.24
N VAL A 43 16.86 -1.57 -27.13
CA VAL A 43 16.19 -0.97 -28.29
C VAL A 43 17.24 -0.37 -29.23
N GLN A 44 17.22 -0.83 -30.49
CA GLN A 44 18.12 -0.33 -31.55
C GLN A 44 17.49 0.78 -32.40
N PHE A 45 16.15 0.89 -32.40
CA PHE A 45 15.39 1.85 -33.21
C PHE A 45 14.86 3.03 -32.39
N ILE A 46 14.98 4.25 -32.93
CA ILE A 46 14.55 5.48 -32.24
C ILE A 46 13.03 5.48 -31.99
N ASP A 47 12.24 4.97 -32.94
CA ASP A 47 10.78 4.96 -32.83
C ASP A 47 10.28 4.12 -31.64
N GLU A 48 10.93 2.97 -31.39
CA GLU A 48 10.63 2.13 -30.23
C GLU A 48 11.02 2.82 -28.91
N VAL A 49 12.14 3.55 -28.87
CA VAL A 49 12.53 4.32 -27.68
C VAL A 49 11.48 5.40 -27.37
N LEU A 50 10.99 6.11 -28.39
CA LEU A 50 9.97 7.13 -28.22
C LEU A 50 8.67 6.54 -27.66
N PHE A 51 8.25 5.37 -28.14
CA PHE A 51 7.08 4.67 -27.61
C PHE A 51 7.23 4.35 -26.11
N TRP A 52 8.37 3.79 -25.71
CA TRP A 52 8.66 3.48 -24.31
C TRP A 52 8.75 4.73 -23.43
N LEU A 53 9.31 5.82 -23.94
CA LEU A 53 9.37 7.09 -23.20
C LEU A 53 7.98 7.66 -22.93
N ILE A 54 7.07 7.61 -23.90
CA ILE A 54 5.68 8.06 -23.71
C ILE A 54 5.00 7.18 -22.66
N TRP A 55 5.14 5.85 -22.78
CA TRP A 55 4.60 4.90 -21.83
C TRP A 55 5.06 5.17 -20.38
N PHE A 56 6.38 5.26 -20.17
CA PHE A 56 6.92 5.52 -18.83
C PHE A 56 6.59 6.90 -18.29
N THR A 57 6.42 7.90 -19.15
CA THR A 57 5.98 9.22 -18.71
C THR A 57 4.56 9.16 -18.16
N VAL A 58 3.64 8.46 -18.84
CA VAL A 58 2.26 8.28 -18.38
C VAL A 58 2.21 7.47 -17.08
N ILE A 59 2.83 6.29 -17.05
CA ILE A 59 2.84 5.43 -15.86
C ILE A 59 3.55 6.11 -14.69
N GLY A 60 4.70 6.75 -14.92
CA GLY A 60 5.44 7.47 -13.90
C GLY A 60 4.65 8.64 -13.32
N PHE A 61 3.92 9.37 -14.16
CA PHE A 61 3.03 10.42 -13.68
C PHE A 61 1.92 9.87 -12.77
N LEU A 62 1.25 8.79 -13.17
CA LEU A 62 0.21 8.15 -12.36
C LEU A 62 0.78 7.62 -11.04
N GLN A 63 1.97 7.02 -11.04
CA GLN A 63 2.65 6.52 -9.85
C GLN A 63 2.96 7.65 -8.85
N LEU A 64 3.47 8.78 -9.33
CA LEU A 64 3.79 9.92 -8.46
C LEU A 64 2.54 10.55 -7.85
N VAL A 65 1.47 10.73 -8.63
CA VAL A 65 0.19 11.25 -8.12
C VAL A 65 -0.41 10.27 -7.10
N SER A 66 -0.33 8.95 -7.36
CA SER A 66 -0.78 7.91 -6.43
C SER A 66 -0.02 7.96 -5.11
N GLN A 67 1.31 8.12 -5.16
CA GLN A 67 2.14 8.24 -3.97
C GLN A 67 1.79 9.50 -3.16
N LEU A 68 1.60 10.63 -3.83
CA LEU A 68 1.21 11.87 -3.15
C LEU A 68 -0.16 11.74 -2.48
N CYS A 69 -1.12 11.04 -3.12
CA CYS A 69 -2.40 10.74 -2.51
C CYS A 69 -2.25 9.90 -1.24
N LYS A 70 -1.37 8.88 -1.27
CA LYS A 70 -1.08 8.02 -0.12
C LYS A 70 -0.46 8.81 1.04
N ASP A 71 0.55 9.64 0.77
CA ASP A 71 1.24 10.44 1.80
C ASP A 71 0.28 11.43 2.46
N ARG A 72 -0.58 12.09 1.66
CA ARG A 72 -1.62 13.01 2.16
C ARG A 72 -2.68 12.28 2.97
N PHE A 73 -3.09 11.09 2.55
CA PHE A 73 -4.02 10.27 3.33
C PHE A 73 -3.43 9.90 4.70
N GLU A 74 -2.17 9.46 4.73
CA GLU A 74 -1.50 9.10 5.98
C GLU A 74 -1.44 10.29 6.95
N TYR A 75 -1.10 11.47 6.44
CA TYR A 75 -1.12 12.70 7.23
C TYR A 75 -2.53 13.06 7.76
N LEU A 76 -3.55 12.99 6.91
CA LEU A 76 -4.93 13.29 7.31
C LEU A 76 -5.45 12.28 8.33
N SER A 77 -5.07 11.00 8.21
CA SER A 77 -5.49 9.95 9.15
C SER A 77 -4.95 10.17 10.57
N GLN A 78 -3.81 10.86 10.70
CA GLN A 78 -3.17 11.19 11.98
C GLN A 78 -3.66 12.53 12.55
N SER A 79 -4.33 13.35 11.74
CA SER A 79 -4.73 14.70 12.14
C SER A 79 -6.17 14.70 12.70
N PRO A 80 -6.43 15.25 13.89
CA PRO A 80 -7.76 15.24 14.52
C PRO A 80 -8.76 16.24 13.90
N VAL A 81 -8.37 17.01 12.88
CA VAL A 81 -9.17 18.08 12.29
C VAL A 81 -9.94 17.56 11.08
N PHE A 82 -11.22 17.22 11.29
CA PHE A 82 -12.12 16.70 10.27
C PHE A 82 -12.59 17.77 9.28
N LEU A 83 -11.79 18.05 8.25
CA LEU A 83 -12.25 18.86 7.11
C LEU A 83 -12.78 17.95 5.99
N LYS A 84 -14.09 17.69 5.99
CA LYS A 84 -14.78 16.79 5.05
C LYS A 84 -14.45 17.07 3.58
N TRP A 85 -14.23 18.33 3.20
CA TRP A 85 -13.91 18.74 1.83
C TRP A 85 -12.58 18.19 1.33
N ASN A 86 -11.53 18.17 2.15
CA ASN A 86 -10.22 17.67 1.74
C ASN A 86 -10.26 16.15 1.48
N HIS A 87 -11.07 15.41 2.25
CA HIS A 87 -11.29 13.99 2.01
C HIS A 87 -12.03 13.72 0.71
N ILE A 88 -13.03 14.55 0.36
CA ILE A 88 -13.77 14.44 -0.90
C ILE A 88 -12.86 14.71 -2.11
N TYR A 89 -12.01 15.74 -2.05
CA TYR A 89 -11.05 16.00 -3.13
C TYR A 89 -10.06 14.86 -3.30
N LEU A 90 -9.52 14.33 -2.19
CA LEU A 90 -8.55 13.25 -2.21
C LEU A 90 -9.14 11.94 -2.74
N ILE A 91 -10.37 11.58 -2.33
CA ILE A 91 -11.02 10.36 -2.81
C ILE A 91 -11.41 10.47 -4.29
N SER A 92 -11.85 11.66 -4.73
CA SER A 92 -12.15 11.92 -6.14
C SER A 92 -10.88 11.78 -6.99
N LEU A 93 -9.76 12.33 -6.53
CA LEU A 93 -8.48 12.23 -7.23
C LEU A 93 -8.01 10.77 -7.28
N LEU A 94 -8.00 10.07 -6.14
CA LEU A 94 -7.58 8.67 -6.06
C LEU A 94 -8.46 7.77 -6.95
N GLY A 95 -9.78 7.98 -6.94
CA GLY A 95 -10.73 7.28 -7.82
C GLY A 95 -10.46 7.55 -9.29
N SER A 96 -10.18 8.80 -9.68
CA SER A 96 -9.86 9.15 -11.07
C SER A 96 -8.56 8.49 -11.55
N VAL A 97 -7.51 8.49 -10.72
CA VAL A 97 -6.22 7.86 -11.04
C VAL A 97 -6.37 6.34 -11.14
N SER A 98 -7.18 5.73 -10.27
CA SER A 98 -7.53 4.31 -10.35
C SER A 98 -8.29 3.98 -11.63
N GLY A 99 -9.31 4.76 -11.99
CA GLY A 99 -10.08 4.58 -13.23
C GLY A 99 -9.20 4.67 -14.49
N ILE A 100 -8.31 5.66 -14.55
CA ILE A 100 -7.35 5.82 -15.65
C ILE A 100 -6.40 4.61 -15.70
N SER A 101 -5.85 4.19 -14.56
CA SER A 101 -4.92 3.07 -14.49
C SER A 101 -5.56 1.74 -14.90
N CYS A 102 -6.81 1.48 -14.47
CA CYS A 102 -7.59 0.32 -14.89
C CYS A 102 -7.90 0.36 -16.40
N SER A 103 -8.21 1.53 -16.94
CA SER A 103 -8.46 1.68 -18.39
C SER A 103 -7.21 1.35 -19.20
N ILE A 104 -6.05 1.87 -18.78
CA ILE A 104 -4.75 1.55 -19.41
C ILE A 104 -4.47 0.05 -19.32
N PHE A 105 -4.66 -0.56 -18.16
CA PHE A 105 -4.48 -2.00 -17.95
C PHE A 105 -5.34 -2.85 -18.91
N VAL A 106 -6.64 -2.54 -19.03
CA VAL A 106 -7.56 -3.26 -19.92
C VAL A 106 -7.14 -3.10 -21.38
N THR A 107 -6.75 -1.88 -21.79
CA THR A 107 -6.26 -1.66 -23.16
C THR A 107 -4.98 -2.43 -23.46
N CYS A 108 -4.06 -2.53 -22.50
CA CYS A 108 -2.84 -3.32 -22.64
C CYS A 108 -3.12 -4.83 -22.69
N LEU A 109 -4.07 -5.33 -21.91
CA LEU A 109 -4.51 -6.72 -22.01
C LEU A 109 -5.12 -7.03 -23.38
N GLY A 110 -6.03 -6.19 -23.86
CA GLY A 110 -6.66 -6.38 -25.18
C GLY A 110 -5.64 -6.34 -26.33
N ALA A 111 -4.71 -5.39 -26.27
CA ALA A 111 -3.62 -5.29 -27.24
C ALA A 111 -2.66 -6.49 -27.17
N GLY A 112 -2.35 -6.97 -25.95
CA GLY A 112 -1.47 -8.11 -25.74
C GLY A 112 -2.02 -9.44 -26.26
N VAL A 113 -3.35 -9.64 -26.23
CA VAL A 113 -3.99 -10.84 -26.80
C VAL A 113 -4.03 -10.79 -28.33
N THR A 114 -4.15 -9.60 -28.90
CA THR A 114 -4.33 -9.43 -30.36
C THR A 114 -3.01 -9.37 -31.11
N SER A 115 -1.92 -8.97 -30.45
CA SER A 115 -0.61 -8.75 -31.08
C SER A 115 0.38 -9.88 -30.81
N ASN A 116 1.22 -10.20 -31.79
CA ASN A 116 2.28 -11.22 -31.67
C ASN A 116 3.48 -10.80 -30.78
N GLY A 117 3.45 -9.61 -30.17
CA GLY A 117 4.55 -9.01 -29.40
C GLY A 117 4.60 -9.44 -27.92
N TYR A 118 4.49 -10.74 -27.64
CA TYR A 118 4.26 -11.27 -26.29
C TYR A 118 5.23 -10.77 -25.20
N SER A 119 6.51 -10.55 -25.53
CA SER A 119 7.53 -10.15 -24.55
C SER A 119 7.36 -8.71 -24.05
N ALA A 120 7.17 -7.74 -24.94
CA ALA A 120 7.04 -6.31 -24.58
C ALA A 120 5.76 -6.03 -23.78
N PHE A 121 4.63 -6.59 -24.23
CA PHE A 121 3.35 -6.43 -23.55
C PHE A 121 3.34 -7.05 -22.15
N THR A 122 4.10 -8.13 -21.92
CA THR A 122 4.22 -8.73 -20.58
C THR A 122 4.82 -7.74 -19.56
N PHE A 123 5.85 -6.97 -19.95
CA PHE A 123 6.42 -5.95 -19.07
C PHE A 123 5.43 -4.79 -18.80
N MET A 124 4.73 -4.33 -19.84
CA MET A 124 3.72 -3.26 -19.70
C MET A 124 2.56 -3.69 -18.79
N ILE A 125 2.07 -4.92 -18.96
CA ILE A 125 1.01 -5.50 -18.14
C ILE A 125 1.47 -5.62 -16.68
N ALA A 126 2.69 -6.09 -16.42
CA ALA A 126 3.22 -6.21 -15.07
C ALA A 126 3.26 -4.85 -14.35
N GLU A 127 3.72 -3.79 -15.01
CA GLU A 127 3.72 -2.43 -14.44
C GLU A 127 2.31 -1.91 -14.15
N CYS A 128 1.36 -2.19 -15.03
CA CYS A 128 -0.04 -1.82 -14.85
C CYS A 128 -0.68 -2.56 -13.67
N VAL A 129 -0.45 -3.87 -13.55
CA VAL A 129 -0.94 -4.68 -12.44
C VAL A 129 -0.39 -4.16 -11.12
N LEU A 130 0.91 -3.84 -11.05
CA LEU A 130 1.52 -3.28 -9.85
C LEU A 130 0.93 -1.92 -9.47
N LEU A 131 0.68 -1.04 -10.45
CA LEU A 131 0.05 0.26 -10.22
C LEU A 131 -1.39 0.09 -9.70
N VAL A 132 -2.20 -0.74 -10.37
CA VAL A 132 -3.60 -1.00 -9.99
C VAL A 132 -3.67 -1.65 -8.59
N LEU A 133 -2.78 -2.59 -8.28
CA LEU A 133 -2.76 -3.23 -6.96
C LEU A 133 -2.42 -2.24 -5.85
N LYS A 134 -1.42 -1.37 -6.04
CA LYS A 134 -1.05 -0.32 -5.07
C LYS A 134 -2.18 0.70 -4.85
N LEU A 135 -2.86 1.08 -5.94
CA LEU A 135 -4.04 1.95 -5.89
C LEU A 135 -5.19 1.29 -5.14
N CYS A 136 -5.48 0.02 -5.47
CA CYS A 136 -6.50 -0.78 -4.79
C CYS A 136 -6.23 -0.87 -3.29
N HIS A 137 -4.99 -1.18 -2.89
CA HIS A 137 -4.59 -1.21 -1.48
C HIS A 137 -4.86 0.13 -0.78
N THR A 138 -4.46 1.24 -1.42
CA THR A 138 -4.66 2.59 -0.86
C THR A 138 -6.15 2.93 -0.74
N ILE A 139 -6.96 2.59 -1.73
CA ILE A 139 -8.42 2.79 -1.72
C ILE A 139 -9.06 1.97 -0.61
N VAL A 140 -8.72 0.68 -0.49
CA VAL A 140 -9.26 -0.19 0.56
C VAL A 140 -8.94 0.38 1.94
N ARG A 141 -7.69 0.80 2.18
CA ARG A 141 -7.30 1.43 3.45
C ARG A 141 -8.07 2.72 3.71
N TYR A 142 -8.30 3.52 2.67
CA TYR A 142 -9.10 4.75 2.75
C TYR A 142 -10.57 4.48 3.06
N CYS A 143 -11.17 3.48 2.41
CA CYS A 143 -12.54 3.06 2.65
C CYS A 143 -12.73 2.56 4.08
N PHE A 144 -11.79 1.77 4.61
CA PHE A 144 -11.81 1.36 6.02
C PHE A 144 -11.77 2.57 6.96
N TYR A 145 -10.87 3.52 6.72
CA TYR A 145 -10.77 4.74 7.52
C TYR A 145 -12.04 5.62 7.46
N LEU A 146 -12.62 5.81 6.29
CA LEU A 146 -13.85 6.60 6.15
C LEU A 146 -15.06 5.92 6.78
N HIS A 147 -15.18 4.61 6.59
CA HIS A 147 -16.22 3.81 7.23
C HIS A 147 -16.13 4.00 8.74
N ASP A 148 -14.94 3.76 9.27
CA ASP A 148 -14.65 3.88 10.67
C ASP A 148 -15.04 5.25 11.27
N THR A 149 -14.59 6.33 10.63
CA THR A 149 -14.92 7.69 11.07
C THR A 149 -16.39 8.07 10.88
N TRP A 150 -17.06 7.56 9.83
CA TRP A 150 -18.49 7.81 9.61
C TRP A 150 -19.36 7.10 10.65
N TYR A 151 -19.07 5.83 10.95
CA TYR A 151 -19.79 5.08 11.98
C TYR A 151 -19.52 5.66 13.38
N GLY A 152 -18.29 6.13 13.66
CA GLY A 152 -17.96 6.82 14.90
C GLY A 152 -18.76 8.10 15.13
N LEU A 153 -19.12 8.83 14.06
CA LEU A 153 -19.97 10.02 14.13
C LEU A 153 -21.47 9.69 14.25
N ALA A 154 -21.91 8.55 13.68
CA ALA A 154 -23.32 8.15 13.63
C ALA A 154 -23.82 7.43 14.89
N SER A 155 -22.93 6.88 15.72
CA SER A 155 -23.27 6.18 16.97
C SER A 155 -22.96 7.07 18.19
N PRO A 156 -23.97 7.62 18.90
CA PRO A 156 -23.74 8.52 20.06
C PRO A 156 -23.29 7.77 21.32
N THR A 157 -23.46 6.44 21.37
CA THR A 157 -23.10 5.60 22.50
C THR A 157 -21.71 5.00 22.27
N ALA A 158 -20.71 5.55 22.97
CA ALA A 158 -19.30 5.16 22.90
C ALA A 158 -19.05 3.65 23.08
N SER A 159 -19.89 2.95 23.87
CA SER A 159 -19.73 1.53 24.19
C SER A 159 -19.93 0.59 22.98
N GLN A 160 -20.94 0.82 22.12
CA GLN A 160 -21.15 -0.07 20.97
C GLN A 160 -20.06 0.07 19.89
N THR A 161 -19.45 1.26 19.80
CA THR A 161 -18.39 1.56 18.85
C THR A 161 -17.13 0.75 19.18
N GLU A 162 -16.72 0.69 20.45
CA GLU A 162 -15.55 -0.11 20.88
C GLU A 162 -15.68 -1.61 20.56
N SER A 163 -16.87 -2.20 20.75
CA SER A 163 -17.11 -3.62 20.47
C SER A 163 -16.94 -3.99 18.98
N LEU A 164 -17.29 -3.08 18.07
CA LEU A 164 -17.15 -3.26 16.63
C LEU A 164 -15.71 -3.05 16.16
N TRP A 165 -15.02 -2.08 16.74
CA TRP A 165 -13.60 -1.81 16.50
C TRP A 165 -12.72 -3.00 16.86
N LYS A 166 -12.97 -3.60 18.02
CA LYS A 166 -12.24 -4.75 18.55
C LYS A 166 -12.31 -5.98 17.63
N ARG A 167 -13.45 -6.17 16.96
CA ARG A 167 -13.65 -7.25 15.97
C ARG A 167 -13.07 -6.92 14.58
N ARG A 168 -12.91 -5.63 14.25
CA ARG A 168 -12.48 -5.16 12.91
C ARG A 168 -10.99 -4.84 12.82
N GLY A 169 -10.32 -4.51 13.92
CA GLY A 169 -8.88 -4.24 13.97
C GLY A 169 -8.02 -5.39 13.41
N PRO A 170 -8.24 -6.65 13.83
CA PRO A 170 -7.53 -7.79 13.26
C PRO A 170 -7.80 -7.96 11.75
N LEU A 171 -9.04 -7.77 11.31
CA LEU A 171 -9.41 -7.88 9.89
C LEU A 171 -8.68 -6.83 9.03
N ALA A 172 -8.63 -5.57 9.50
CA ALA A 172 -7.91 -4.50 8.82
C ALA A 172 -6.41 -4.82 8.72
N TYR A 173 -5.82 -5.33 9.80
CA TYR A 173 -4.42 -5.78 9.82
C TYR A 173 -4.15 -6.90 8.80
N TYR A 174 -4.98 -7.94 8.75
CA TYR A 174 -4.81 -9.03 7.79
C TYR A 174 -4.96 -8.56 6.35
N MET A 175 -5.92 -7.69 6.07
CA MET A 175 -6.10 -7.13 4.73
C MET A 175 -4.90 -6.29 4.30
N GLU A 176 -4.42 -5.37 5.15
CA GLU A 176 -3.22 -4.57 4.88
C GLU A 176 -1.99 -5.46 4.65
N PHE A 177 -1.79 -6.46 5.52
CA PHE A 177 -0.70 -7.42 5.37
C PHE A 177 -0.79 -8.22 4.07
N SER A 178 -1.98 -8.70 3.70
CA SER A 178 -2.20 -9.48 2.48
C SER A 178 -1.95 -8.66 1.21
N PHE A 179 -2.43 -7.41 1.16
CA PHE A 179 -2.19 -6.54 0.00
C PHE A 179 -0.73 -6.13 -0.15
N ASP A 180 -0.07 -5.77 0.95
CA ASP A 180 1.37 -5.47 0.95
C ASP A 180 2.19 -6.68 0.48
N LEU A 181 1.89 -7.86 1.02
CA LEU A 181 2.59 -9.09 0.68
C LEU A 181 2.34 -9.49 -0.79
N ALA A 182 1.11 -9.38 -1.28
CA ALA A 182 0.78 -9.63 -2.68
C ALA A 182 1.52 -8.68 -3.62
N ALA A 183 1.60 -7.39 -3.28
CA ALA A 183 2.36 -6.42 -4.07
C ALA A 183 3.85 -6.77 -4.14
N LEU A 184 4.45 -7.10 -3.00
CA LEU A 184 5.86 -7.51 -2.94
C LEU A 184 6.13 -8.79 -3.74
N PHE A 185 5.22 -9.77 -3.71
CA PHE A 185 5.37 -10.99 -4.51
C PHE A 185 5.26 -10.73 -6.02
N ILE A 186 4.34 -9.87 -6.46
CA ILE A 186 4.24 -9.51 -7.88
C ILE A 186 5.48 -8.72 -8.31
N GLU A 187 6.01 -7.83 -7.47
CA GLU A 187 7.27 -7.13 -7.75
C GLU A 187 8.43 -8.11 -7.88
N LEU A 188 8.54 -9.06 -6.94
CA LEU A 188 9.55 -10.13 -6.99
C LEU A 188 9.45 -10.94 -8.29
N ALA A 189 8.24 -11.38 -8.65
CA ALA A 189 8.00 -12.13 -9.88
C ALA A 189 8.37 -11.31 -11.12
N HIS A 190 8.05 -10.02 -11.14
CA HIS A 190 8.41 -9.12 -12.24
C HIS A 190 9.92 -8.94 -12.37
N TYR A 191 10.65 -8.69 -11.28
CA TYR A 191 12.11 -8.59 -11.30
C TYR A 191 12.79 -9.92 -11.65
N ALA A 192 12.28 -11.04 -11.16
CA ALA A 192 12.77 -12.37 -11.53
C ALA A 192 12.54 -12.64 -13.02
N HIS A 193 11.36 -12.30 -13.55
CA HIS A 193 11.07 -12.41 -14.98
C HIS A 193 12.02 -11.56 -15.84
N MET A 194 12.26 -10.29 -15.45
CA MET A 194 13.26 -9.44 -16.11
C MET A 194 14.67 -10.05 -16.06
N LEU A 195 15.07 -10.65 -14.93
CA LEU A 195 16.37 -11.28 -14.79
C LEU A 195 16.53 -12.51 -15.68
N VAL A 196 15.51 -13.37 -15.76
CA VAL A 196 15.50 -14.55 -16.65
C VAL A 196 15.60 -14.10 -18.11
N TRP A 197 14.86 -13.06 -18.48
CA TRP A 197 14.89 -12.53 -19.84
C TRP A 197 16.27 -11.95 -20.22
N VAL A 198 16.90 -11.22 -19.30
CA VAL A 198 18.27 -10.72 -19.47
C VAL A 198 19.25 -11.88 -19.63
N TRP A 199 19.18 -12.92 -18.80
CA TRP A 199 20.11 -14.05 -18.87
C TRP A 199 20.01 -14.83 -20.19
N ALA A 200 18.81 -14.88 -20.78
CA ALA A 200 18.60 -15.48 -22.10
C ALA A 200 19.20 -14.65 -23.25
N ASN A 201 19.24 -13.31 -23.12
CA ASN A 201 19.67 -12.40 -24.17
C ASN A 201 21.14 -11.94 -24.04
N MET A 202 21.67 -11.88 -22.81
CA MET A 202 23.01 -11.38 -22.51
C MET A 202 23.52 -11.88 -21.14
N PHE A 203 24.73 -12.45 -21.10
CA PHE A 203 25.20 -13.17 -19.92
C PHE A 203 25.60 -12.28 -18.71
N LEU A 204 26.07 -11.04 -18.90
CA LEU A 204 26.53 -10.16 -17.81
C LEU A 204 26.50 -8.67 -18.22
N SER A 205 25.65 -7.87 -17.57
CA SER A 205 25.58 -6.41 -17.77
C SER A 205 25.38 -5.66 -16.45
N VAL A 206 25.60 -4.35 -16.45
CA VAL A 206 25.32 -3.48 -15.29
C VAL A 206 23.86 -3.62 -14.83
N ALA A 207 22.94 -3.89 -15.75
CA ALA A 207 21.53 -4.11 -15.45
C ALA A 207 21.30 -5.38 -14.62
N SER A 208 22.00 -6.49 -14.90
CA SER A 208 21.83 -7.73 -14.13
C SER A 208 22.28 -7.56 -12.67
N PHE A 209 23.40 -6.87 -12.43
CA PHE A 209 23.86 -6.53 -11.08
C PHE A 209 22.85 -5.66 -10.32
N MET A 210 22.31 -4.64 -10.96
CA MET A 210 21.31 -3.75 -10.36
C MET A 210 20.01 -4.50 -10.03
N ILE A 211 19.52 -5.36 -10.92
CA ILE A 211 18.33 -6.18 -10.69
C ILE A 211 18.56 -7.17 -9.53
N CYS A 212 19.73 -7.80 -9.45
CA CYS A 212 20.09 -8.69 -8.33
C CYS A 212 20.09 -7.94 -6.98
N MET A 213 20.62 -6.72 -6.94
CA MET A 213 20.59 -5.88 -5.74
C MET A 213 19.15 -5.56 -5.33
N GLN A 214 18.26 -5.22 -6.28
CA GLN A 214 16.84 -5.00 -5.98
C GLN A 214 16.14 -6.26 -5.49
N LEU A 215 16.41 -7.40 -6.11
CA LEU A 215 15.86 -8.68 -5.69
C LEU A 215 16.26 -9.00 -4.24
N LYS A 216 17.51 -8.73 -3.87
CA LYS A 216 17.99 -8.91 -2.50
C LYS A 216 17.25 -8.01 -1.52
N VAL A 217 17.08 -6.72 -1.84
CA VAL A 217 16.37 -5.77 -0.97
C VAL A 217 14.91 -6.20 -0.79
N LEU A 218 14.22 -6.55 -1.88
CA LEU A 218 12.84 -7.02 -1.84
C LEU A 218 12.69 -8.32 -1.03
N TYR A 219 13.61 -9.26 -1.21
CA TYR A 219 13.61 -10.50 -0.44
C TYR A 219 13.77 -10.24 1.07
N GLN A 220 14.68 -9.33 1.44
CA GLN A 220 14.85 -8.92 2.84
C GLN A 220 13.59 -8.24 3.40
N GLU A 221 12.91 -7.43 2.60
CA GLU A 221 11.65 -6.79 2.99
C GLU A 221 10.53 -7.82 3.22
N ILE A 222 10.37 -8.79 2.31
CA ILE A 222 9.40 -9.89 2.45
C ILE A 222 9.69 -10.69 3.71
N MET A 223 10.93 -11.12 3.92
CA MET A 223 11.32 -11.88 5.10
C MET A 223 11.09 -11.08 6.38
N GLY A 224 11.44 -9.79 6.40
CA GLY A 224 11.16 -8.90 7.53
C GLY A 224 9.66 -8.75 7.82
N LYS A 225 8.80 -8.68 6.79
CA LYS A 225 7.34 -8.64 6.95
C LYS A 225 6.80 -9.97 7.50
N LEU A 226 7.27 -11.10 7.00
CA LEU A 226 6.89 -12.44 7.48
C LEU A 226 7.33 -12.67 8.94
N GLU A 227 8.54 -12.25 9.31
CA GLU A 227 9.04 -12.31 10.68
C GLU A 227 8.18 -11.48 11.64
N LYS A 228 7.81 -10.26 11.24
CA LYS A 228 6.90 -9.40 12.02
C LYS A 228 5.55 -10.08 12.25
N HIS A 229 5.00 -10.70 11.21
CA HIS A 229 3.74 -11.45 11.31
C HIS A 229 3.85 -12.67 12.23
N SER A 230 4.95 -13.43 12.12
CA SER A 230 5.24 -14.57 13.00
C SER A 230 5.33 -14.14 14.47
N LYS A 231 6.06 -13.04 14.76
CA LYS A 231 6.14 -12.46 16.11
C LYS A 231 4.77 -12.01 16.62
N TYR A 232 3.97 -11.36 15.78
CA TYR A 232 2.61 -10.95 16.12
C TYR A 232 1.73 -12.15 16.52
N ARG A 233 1.72 -13.22 15.72
CA ARG A 233 0.96 -14.44 16.06
C ARG A 233 1.44 -15.09 17.36
N ARG A 234 2.75 -15.18 17.55
CA ARG A 234 3.33 -15.75 18.78
C ARG A 234 2.93 -14.96 20.03
N VAL A 235 2.91 -13.62 19.94
CA VAL A 235 2.45 -12.77 21.03
C VAL A 235 0.96 -12.98 21.28
N LEU A 236 0.14 -13.08 20.23
CA LEU A 236 -1.29 -13.31 20.36
C LEU A 236 -1.60 -14.67 21.03
N GLU A 237 -0.92 -15.74 20.61
CA GLU A 237 -1.03 -17.07 21.21
C GLU A 237 -0.58 -17.08 22.68
N PHE A 238 0.53 -16.39 22.99
CA PHE A 238 1.00 -16.23 24.37
C PHE A 238 -0.03 -15.48 25.22
N MET A 239 -0.61 -14.41 24.68
CA MET A 239 -1.64 -13.64 25.37
C MET A 239 -2.89 -14.47 25.63
N GLU A 240 -3.30 -15.29 24.67
CA GLU A 240 -4.48 -16.16 24.79
C GLU A 240 -4.29 -17.27 25.83
N LYS A 241 -3.10 -17.88 25.86
CA LYS A 241 -2.77 -18.96 26.79
C LYS A 241 -2.56 -18.49 28.22
N ASN A 242 -1.93 -17.33 28.40
CA ASN A 242 -1.50 -16.86 29.72
C ASN A 242 -2.52 -15.94 30.41
N TYR A 243 -3.43 -15.30 29.65
CA TYR A 243 -4.40 -14.36 30.19
C TYR A 243 -5.83 -14.75 29.79
N PRO A 244 -6.54 -15.52 30.65
CA PRO A 244 -7.90 -15.93 30.38
C PRO A 244 -8.84 -14.72 30.32
N THR A 245 -9.91 -14.86 29.57
CA THR A 245 -10.95 -13.83 29.47
C THR A 245 -11.71 -13.76 30.79
N ALA A 246 -11.92 -12.55 31.31
CA ALA A 246 -12.65 -12.34 32.55
C ALA A 246 -14.13 -12.73 32.39
N THR A 247 -14.71 -13.35 33.41
CA THR A 247 -16.15 -13.66 33.45
C THR A 247 -16.97 -12.38 33.62
N ALA A 248 -18.24 -12.41 33.20
CA ALA A 248 -19.14 -11.27 33.36
C ALA A 248 -19.37 -10.87 34.83
N GLN A 249 -19.21 -11.82 35.76
CA GLN A 249 -19.24 -11.56 37.21
C GLN A 249 -17.97 -10.82 37.68
N ASP A 250 -16.78 -11.26 37.27
CA ASP A 250 -15.51 -10.59 37.62
C ASP A 250 -15.48 -9.13 37.10
N LEU A 251 -16.12 -8.88 35.95
CA LEU A 251 -16.22 -7.55 35.34
C LEU A 251 -17.21 -6.63 36.08
N ALA A 252 -18.29 -7.19 36.65
CA ALA A 252 -19.27 -6.43 37.44
C ALA A 252 -18.78 -6.12 38.86
N GLU A 253 -17.92 -6.97 39.43
CA GLU A 253 -17.37 -6.78 40.78
C GLU A 253 -16.13 -5.88 40.83
N ASN A 254 -15.36 -5.79 39.73
CA ASN A 254 -14.03 -5.18 39.75
C ASN A 254 -13.80 -4.22 38.57
N SER A 255 -14.12 -2.94 38.79
CA SER A 255 -13.71 -1.75 38.03
C SER A 255 -14.39 -1.44 36.68
N ASP A 256 -14.98 -0.24 36.60
CA ASP A 256 -15.62 0.33 35.41
C ASP A 256 -14.63 0.83 34.35
N LYS A 257 -13.31 0.87 34.60
CA LYS A 257 -12.32 1.49 33.69
C LYS A 257 -11.02 0.70 33.58
N CYS A 258 -10.52 0.59 32.35
CA CYS A 258 -9.24 -0.05 32.05
C CYS A 258 -8.06 0.78 32.59
N PRO A 259 -7.10 0.19 33.31
CA PRO A 259 -5.94 0.92 33.84
C PRO A 259 -4.95 1.39 32.75
N ILE A 260 -5.08 0.88 31.52
CA ILE A 260 -4.17 1.21 30.41
C ILE A 260 -4.72 2.39 29.60
N CYS A 261 -5.95 2.28 29.08
CA CYS A 261 -6.55 3.32 28.23
C CYS A 261 -7.56 4.22 28.96
N TRP A 262 -7.90 3.93 30.22
CA TRP A 262 -8.87 4.68 31.03
C TRP A 262 -10.32 4.68 30.49
N GLU A 263 -10.63 3.81 29.54
CA GLU A 263 -11.96 3.61 28.93
C GLU A 263 -12.74 2.47 29.60
N VAL A 264 -14.06 2.45 29.39
CA VAL A 264 -14.98 1.47 29.97
C VAL A 264 -14.77 0.10 29.34
N MET A 265 -14.80 -0.97 30.13
CA MET A 265 -14.47 -2.32 29.64
C MET A 265 -15.72 -3.14 29.32
N ASP A 266 -15.96 -3.45 28.04
CA ASP A 266 -16.98 -4.42 27.61
C ASP A 266 -16.46 -5.87 27.57
N SER A 267 -15.15 -6.05 27.37
CA SER A 267 -14.47 -7.35 27.46
C SER A 267 -13.04 -7.19 27.95
N ALA A 268 -12.72 -7.90 29.03
CA ALA A 268 -11.42 -7.81 29.69
C ALA A 268 -10.71 -9.17 29.77
N ARG A 269 -9.38 -9.13 29.84
CA ARG A 269 -8.52 -10.27 30.21
C ARG A 269 -7.97 -10.05 31.61
N LYS A 270 -7.75 -11.15 32.33
CA LYS A 270 -7.26 -11.13 33.72
C LYS A 270 -5.77 -11.42 33.79
N LEU A 271 -5.03 -10.52 34.42
CA LEU A 271 -3.61 -10.72 34.73
C LEU A 271 -3.43 -11.65 35.94
N PRO A 272 -2.26 -12.30 36.11
CA PRO A 272 -1.95 -13.08 37.31
C PRO A 272 -2.04 -12.29 38.62
N CYS A 273 -1.85 -10.97 38.56
CA CYS A 273 -2.02 -10.04 39.69
C CYS A 273 -3.48 -9.58 39.89
N SER A 274 -4.45 -10.24 39.26
CA SER A 274 -5.90 -9.99 39.31
C SER A 274 -6.43 -8.69 38.68
N HIS A 275 -5.55 -7.82 38.15
CA HIS A 275 -5.98 -6.65 37.39
C HIS A 275 -6.61 -7.03 36.04
N LEU A 276 -7.63 -6.27 35.65
CA LEU A 276 -8.35 -6.40 34.39
C LEU A 276 -7.87 -5.35 33.39
N PHE A 277 -7.77 -5.72 32.11
CA PHE A 277 -7.49 -4.80 31.00
C PHE A 277 -8.27 -5.23 29.76
N HIS A 278 -8.50 -4.33 28.79
CA HIS A 278 -9.20 -4.69 27.55
C HIS A 278 -8.52 -5.86 26.84
N SER A 279 -9.35 -6.86 26.46
CA SER A 279 -8.93 -7.99 25.60
C SER A 279 -8.41 -7.55 24.23
#